data_AF-J0Q562-F1
#
_entry.id   AF-J0Q562-F1
#
_cell.length_a   1.000
_cell.length_b   1.000
_cell.length_c   1.000
_cell.angle_alpha   90.00
_cell.angle_beta   90.00
_cell.angle_gamma   90.00
#
_symmetry.space_group_name_H-M   'P 1'
#
loop_
_entity.id
_entity.type
_entity.pdbx_description
1 polymer ?
#
loop_
_entity_poly.entity_id
_entity_poly.type
_entity_poly.pdbx_seq_one_letter_code
_entity_poly.pdbx_strand_id
1 'polypeptide(L)'
;MKKYEFTNETKKVGDVDVSGMSVVEKGLYMTLVLYMCEERRPIIEDAPKLARWAGCSVRVLKNTLASLIRDEKIIRLEDGRLWNLRVEEELNNSNENLNKFSERAQKAAQAKWAKHHQAKIISDDQDAKNAKHDANGMLKDAKHNAKHNAKHANSNAQAMLNDAINNICGTAIIGDNAR
;
A
#
# COMPACT_ATOMS: atom_id res chain seq x y z
N MET A 1 46.30 29.34 -30.27
CA MET A 1 46.90 28.08 -29.78
C MET A 1 47.34 28.34 -28.34
N LYS A 2 46.76 27.87 -27.23
CA LYS A 2 45.59 27.02 -26.94
C LYS A 2 44.73 27.77 -25.89
N LYS A 3 43.41 27.73 -26.04
CA LYS A 3 42.46 28.08 -24.97
C LYS A 3 42.52 26.97 -23.91
N TYR A 4 42.60 27.33 -22.64
CA TYR A 4 42.21 26.43 -21.55
C TYR A 4 40.96 27.04 -20.90
N GLU A 5 39.81 26.72 -21.48
CA GLU A 5 38.53 26.77 -20.78
C GLU A 5 38.46 25.46 -19.97
N PHE A 6 38.65 25.53 -18.66
CA PHE A 6 38.38 24.41 -17.75
C PHE A 6 37.09 24.72 -16.99
N THR A 7 35.98 24.75 -17.72
CA THR A 7 34.63 24.70 -17.15
C THR A 7 34.18 23.25 -17.18
N ASN A 8 34.43 22.52 -16.08
CA ASN A 8 33.76 21.26 -15.82
C ASN A 8 33.15 21.29 -14.42
N GLU A 9 32.15 22.16 -14.26
CA GLU A 9 31.08 21.94 -13.29
C GLU A 9 30.22 20.76 -13.75
N THR A 10 30.64 19.55 -13.38
CA THR A 10 29.71 18.46 -13.08
C THR A 10 30.23 17.76 -11.84
N LYS A 11 29.81 18.26 -10.67
CA LYS A 11 30.02 17.61 -9.38
C LYS A 11 29.42 16.21 -9.46
N LYS A 12 30.27 15.20 -9.66
CA LYS A 12 29.89 13.80 -9.48
C LYS A 12 29.60 13.59 -8.00
N VAL A 13 28.39 13.12 -7.72
CA VAL A 13 28.08 12.37 -6.49
C VAL A 13 29.15 11.28 -6.38
N GLY A 14 30.08 11.45 -5.42
CA GLY A 14 31.11 10.44 -5.10
C GLY A 14 32.57 10.89 -5.08
N ASP A 15 32.95 12.07 -5.59
CA ASP A 15 34.40 12.41 -5.60
C ASP A 15 34.82 13.08 -4.29
N VAL A 16 35.39 12.30 -3.37
CA VAL A 16 36.08 12.85 -2.20
C VAL A 16 37.30 13.60 -2.72
N ASP A 17 37.29 14.93 -2.59
CA ASP A 17 38.48 15.72 -2.87
C ASP A 17 39.57 15.43 -1.82
N VAL A 18 40.46 14.52 -2.22
CA VAL A 18 41.69 14.14 -1.51
C VAL A 18 42.94 14.76 -2.15
N SER A 19 42.77 15.74 -3.05
CA SER A 19 43.90 16.42 -3.67
C SER A 19 44.70 17.19 -2.60
N GLY A 20 46.03 17.16 -2.69
CA GLY A 20 46.92 17.81 -1.70
C GLY A 20 47.12 17.06 -0.37
N MET A 21 46.34 16.03 -0.06
CA MET A 21 46.54 15.22 1.16
C MET A 21 47.74 14.26 1.02
N SER A 22 48.50 14.10 2.10
CA SER A 22 49.47 13.03 2.26
C SER A 22 48.80 11.64 2.29
N VAL A 23 49.57 10.58 2.06
CA VAL A 23 49.06 9.19 2.12
C VAL A 23 48.41 8.88 3.48
N VAL A 24 48.97 9.41 4.56
CA VAL A 24 48.46 9.21 5.92
C VAL A 24 47.15 9.97 6.13
N GLU A 25 47.06 11.21 5.65
CA GLU A 25 45.80 12.00 5.69
C GLU A 25 44.69 11.31 4.91
N LYS A 26 44.98 10.80 3.71
CA LYS A 26 44.02 10.04 2.91
C LYS A 26 43.53 8.79 3.64
N GLY A 27 44.46 8.00 4.19
CA GLY A 27 44.12 6.77 4.89
C GLY A 27 43.24 7.01 6.12
N LEU A 28 43.59 8.02 6.93
CA LEU A 28 42.79 8.38 8.10
C LEU A 28 41.42 8.92 7.70
N TYR A 29 41.37 9.86 6.76
CA TYR A 29 40.13 10.45 6.28
C TYR A 29 39.16 9.39 5.75
N MET A 30 39.64 8.51 4.86
CA MET A 30 38.81 7.44 4.27
C MET A 30 38.29 6.48 5.33
N THR A 31 39.12 6.14 6.32
CA THR A 31 38.72 5.24 7.42
C THR A 31 37.62 5.87 8.27
N LEU A 32 37.76 7.15 8.62
CA LEU A 32 36.75 7.88 9.40
C LEU A 32 35.44 8.01 8.63
N VAL A 33 35.49 8.43 7.37
CA VAL A 33 34.30 8.59 6.52
C VAL A 33 33.60 7.24 6.30
N LEU A 34 34.35 6.17 6.01
CA LEU A 34 33.77 4.84 5.84
C LEU A 34 32.98 4.41 7.08
N TYR A 35 33.57 4.55 8.27
CA TYR A 35 32.89 4.22 9.52
C TYR A 35 31.64 5.08 9.75
N MET A 36 31.70 6.38 9.45
CA MET A 36 30.55 7.28 9.57
C MET A 36 29.40 6.87 8.63
N CYS A 37 29.70 6.43 7.42
CA CYS A 37 28.73 5.92 6.46
C CYS A 37 28.09 4.61 6.91
N GLU A 38 28.89 3.67 7.40
CA GLU A 38 28.44 2.34 7.85
C GLU A 38 27.57 2.44 9.10
N GLU A 39 28.06 3.16 10.13
CA GLU A 39 27.39 3.23 11.43
C GLU A 39 26.35 4.35 11.51
N ARG A 40 26.31 5.23 10.50
CA ARG A 40 25.39 6.38 10.38
C ARG A 40 25.40 7.27 11.63
N ARG A 41 26.55 7.41 12.30
CA ARG A 41 26.69 8.18 13.54
C ARG A 41 28.06 8.82 13.71
N PRO A 42 28.15 9.96 14.44
CA PRO A 42 29.42 10.58 14.79
C PRO A 42 30.37 9.68 15.58
N ILE A 43 31.67 9.85 15.36
CA ILE A 43 32.73 9.06 15.98
C ILE A 43 33.15 9.70 17.30
N ILE A 44 33.25 8.91 18.35
CA ILE A 44 33.84 9.35 19.62
C ILE A 44 35.36 9.48 19.45
N GLU A 45 35.92 10.63 19.80
CA GLU A 45 37.36 10.90 19.69
C GLU A 45 38.17 10.18 20.80
N ASP A 46 38.31 8.86 20.67
CA ASP A 46 39.20 8.03 21.46
C ASP A 46 40.54 7.88 20.72
N ALA A 47 41.47 8.79 20.98
CA ALA A 47 42.72 8.88 20.23
C ALA A 47 43.56 7.58 20.24
N PRO A 48 43.75 6.86 21.38
CA PRO A 48 44.40 5.55 21.37
C PRO A 48 43.71 4.52 20.46
N LYS A 49 42.38 4.44 20.51
CA LYS A 49 41.60 3.48 19.71
C LYS A 49 41.63 3.83 18.22
N LEU A 50 41.45 5.10 17.89
CA LEU A 50 41.51 5.60 16.52
C LEU A 50 42.91 5.44 15.91
N ALA A 51 43.97 5.65 16.68
CA ALA A 51 45.34 5.44 16.20
C ALA A 51 45.58 3.97 15.86
N ARG A 52 45.08 3.04 16.68
CA ARG A 52 45.13 1.60 16.40
C ARG A 52 44.32 1.23 15.15
N TRP A 53 43.13 1.81 14.98
CA TRP A 53 42.30 1.60 13.78
C TRP A 53 42.98 2.12 12.51
N ALA A 54 43.61 3.28 12.58
CA ALA A 54 44.31 3.91 11.47
C ALA A 54 45.73 3.34 11.23
N GLY A 55 46.21 2.43 12.07
CA GLY A 55 47.55 1.84 11.96
C GLY A 55 48.69 2.85 12.16
N CYS A 56 48.48 3.90 12.95
CA CYS A 56 49.46 4.97 13.17
C CYS A 56 49.70 5.26 14.66
N SER A 57 50.70 6.09 14.97
CA SER A 57 50.89 6.54 16.35
C SER A 57 49.84 7.59 16.74
N VAL A 58 49.52 7.71 18.03
CA VAL A 58 48.60 8.74 18.54
C VAL A 58 49.06 10.15 18.16
N ARG A 59 50.37 10.39 18.09
CA ARG A 59 50.93 11.68 17.65
C ARG A 59 50.60 11.96 16.19
N VAL A 60 50.79 10.97 15.31
CA VAL A 60 50.47 11.09 13.89
C VAL A 60 48.96 11.30 13.72
N LEU A 61 48.12 10.50 14.38
CA LEU A 61 46.67 10.66 14.38
C LEU A 61 46.27 12.11 14.73
N LYS A 62 46.75 12.64 15.86
CA LYS A 62 46.38 13.99 16.32
C LYS A 62 46.77 15.08 15.33
N ASN A 63 47.98 15.00 14.76
CA ASN A 63 48.46 15.97 13.78
C ASN A 63 47.63 15.91 12.49
N THR A 64 47.39 14.70 11.98
CA THR A 64 46.59 14.46 10.79
C THR A 64 45.14 14.90 11.00
N LEU A 65 44.53 14.57 12.14
CA LEU A 65 43.17 14.99 12.47
C LEU A 65 43.06 16.52 12.60
N ALA A 66 44.07 17.18 13.18
CA ALA A 66 44.12 18.63 13.22
C ALA A 66 44.18 19.25 11.82
N SER A 67 44.92 18.66 10.88
CA SER A 67 44.88 19.07 9.46
C SER A 67 43.49 18.89 8.85
N LEU A 68 42.87 17.72 9.03
CA LEU A 68 41.54 17.44 8.47
C LEU A 68 40.46 18.37 9.03
N ILE A 69 40.57 18.76 10.30
CA ILE A 69 39.66 19.73 10.93
C ILE A 69 39.91 21.14 10.40
N ARG A 70 41.18 21.55 10.31
CA ARG A 70 41.56 22.86 9.76
C ARG A 70 41.10 23.04 8.31
N ASP A 71 41.14 21.96 7.54
CA ASP A 71 40.74 21.94 6.14
C ASP A 71 39.22 21.66 5.97
N GLU A 72 38.45 21.68 7.08
CA GLU A 72 37.00 21.48 7.15
C GLU A 72 36.50 20.15 6.56
N LYS A 73 37.40 19.17 6.41
CA LYS A 73 37.09 17.82 5.92
C LYS A 73 36.41 16.99 7.01
N ILE A 74 36.71 17.25 8.28
CA ILE A 74 36.07 16.66 9.46
C ILE A 74 35.70 17.80 10.40
N ILE A 75 34.51 17.75 10.98
CA ILE A 75 34.08 18.71 12.00
C ILE A 75 34.03 18.05 13.38
N ARG A 76 34.18 18.85 14.43
CA ARG A 76 33.83 18.46 15.79
C ARG A 76 32.46 19.03 16.12
N LEU A 77 31.55 18.15 16.53
CA LEU A 77 30.25 18.54 17.05
C LEU A 77 30.38 19.13 18.45
N GLU A 78 29.31 19.75 18.96
CA GLU A 78 29.28 20.36 20.30
C GLU A 78 29.63 19.37 21.42
N ASP A 79 29.28 18.10 21.24
CA ASP A 79 29.60 17.02 22.18
C ASP A 79 31.02 16.44 22.02
N GLY A 80 31.83 17.03 21.14
CA GLY A 80 33.21 16.63 20.88
C GLY A 80 33.37 15.44 19.93
N ARG A 81 32.28 14.88 19.37
CA ARG A 81 32.37 13.80 18.38
C ARG A 81 32.78 14.32 17.02
N LEU A 82 33.46 13.46 16.26
CA LEU A 82 33.91 13.73 14.90
C LEU A 82 32.82 13.38 13.89
N TRP A 83 32.63 14.25 12.90
CA TRP A 83 31.66 14.05 11.84
C TRP A 83 32.11 14.61 10.49
N ASN A 84 31.45 14.17 9.42
CA ASN A 84 31.66 14.68 8.07
C ASN A 84 30.33 15.17 7.51
N LEU A 85 30.27 16.46 7.16
CA LEU A 85 29.05 17.11 6.67
C LEU A 85 28.52 16.50 5.37
N ARG A 86 29.41 16.03 4.49
CA ARG A 86 28.99 15.38 3.25
C ARG A 86 28.30 14.04 3.52
N VAL A 87 28.80 13.27 4.49
CA VAL A 87 28.12 12.03 4.93
C VAL A 87 26.73 12.36 5.46
N GLU A 88 26.56 13.45 6.22
CA GLU A 88 25.25 13.90 6.68
C GLU A 88 24.29 14.21 5.52
N GLU A 89 24.74 15.01 4.55
CA GLU A 89 23.96 15.35 3.36
C GLU A 89 23.54 14.10 2.58
N GLU A 90 24.46 13.16 2.35
CA GLU A 90 24.19 11.91 1.64
C GLU A 90 23.18 11.02 2.38
N LEU A 91 23.29 10.94 3.71
CA LEU A 91 22.36 10.18 4.55
C LEU A 91 20.96 10.82 4.56
N ASN A 92 20.88 12.15 4.67
CA ASN A 92 19.60 12.89 4.63
C ASN A 92 18.91 12.75 3.28
N ASN A 93 19.66 12.94 2.17
CA ASN A 93 19.14 12.76 0.82
C ASN A 93 18.60 11.34 0.60
N SER A 94 19.30 10.32 1.11
CA SER A 94 18.86 8.93 1.01
C SER A 94 17.55 8.69 1.79
N ASN A 95 17.46 9.25 3.00
CA ASN A 95 16.28 9.10 3.86
C ASN A 95 15.05 9.80 3.28
N GLU A 96 15.20 11.00 2.74
CA GLU A 96 14.11 11.71 2.05
C GLU A 96 13.54 10.91 0.87
N ASN A 97 14.41 10.32 0.06
CA ASN A 97 14.00 9.51 -1.07
C ASN A 97 13.23 8.26 -0.61
N LEU A 98 13.73 7.54 0.40
CA LEU A 98 13.02 6.40 0.99
C LEU A 98 11.64 6.79 1.53
N ASN A 99 11.52 7.93 2.21
CA ASN A 99 10.23 8.40 2.71
C ASN A 99 9.23 8.68 1.57
N LYS A 100 9.67 9.36 0.50
CA LYS A 100 8.84 9.63 -0.70
C LYS A 100 8.35 8.34 -1.36
N PHE A 101 9.18 7.30 -1.44
CA PHE A 101 8.76 5.99 -1.95
C PHE A 101 7.76 5.29 -1.04
N SER A 102 7.99 5.33 0.27
CA SER A 102 7.09 4.76 1.28
C SER A 102 5.70 5.41 1.23
N GLU A 103 5.64 6.75 1.21
CA GLU A 103 4.38 7.49 1.08
C GLU A 103 3.63 7.14 -0.21
N ARG A 104 4.34 7.01 -1.33
CA ARG A 104 3.75 6.60 -2.60
C ARG A 104 3.18 5.18 -2.54
N ALA A 105 3.91 4.26 -1.92
CA ALA A 105 3.46 2.89 -1.72
C ALA A 105 2.22 2.82 -0.82
N GLN A 106 2.22 3.57 0.29
CA GLN A 106 1.09 3.66 1.22
C GLN A 106 -0.15 4.25 0.52
N LYS A 107 -0.01 5.35 -0.22
CA LYS A 107 -1.10 5.95 -1.00
C LYS A 107 -1.66 4.98 -2.05
N ALA A 108 -0.79 4.24 -2.73
CA ALA A 108 -1.22 3.23 -3.70
C ALA A 108 -1.98 2.07 -3.04
N ALA A 109 -1.53 1.61 -1.87
CA ALA A 109 -2.21 0.57 -1.10
C ALA A 109 -3.59 1.05 -0.61
N GLN A 110 -3.67 2.25 -0.04
CA GLN A 110 -4.93 2.87 0.40
C GLN A 110 -5.91 3.05 -0.77
N ALA A 111 -5.44 3.52 -1.93
CA ALA A 111 -6.28 3.65 -3.13
C ALA A 111 -6.81 2.28 -3.62
N LYS A 112 -6.00 1.22 -3.56
CA LYS A 112 -6.45 -0.15 -3.87
C LYS A 112 -7.51 -0.62 -2.89
N TRP A 113 -7.30 -0.41 -1.58
CA TRP A 113 -8.26 -0.82 -0.55
C TRP A 113 -9.58 -0.06 -0.68
N ALA A 114 -9.55 1.26 -0.93
CA ALA A 114 -10.74 2.07 -1.14
C ALA A 114 -11.56 1.60 -2.36
N LYS A 115 -10.90 1.33 -3.49
CA LYS A 115 -11.56 0.79 -4.70
C LYS A 115 -12.20 -0.57 -4.43
N HIS A 116 -11.51 -1.45 -3.73
CA HIS A 116 -12.03 -2.76 -3.37
C HIS A 116 -13.28 -2.65 -2.47
N HIS A 117 -13.24 -1.77 -1.46
CA HIS A 117 -14.40 -1.53 -0.59
C HIS A 117 -15.58 -0.93 -1.35
N GLN A 118 -15.33 0.02 -2.25
CA GLN A 118 -16.38 0.59 -3.09
C GLN A 118 -17.01 -0.46 -4.02
N ALA A 119 -16.18 -1.30 -4.66
CA ALA A 119 -16.66 -2.39 -5.51
C ALA A 119 -17.50 -3.40 -4.72
N LYS A 120 -17.10 -3.74 -3.49
CA LYS A 120 -17.85 -4.64 -2.62
C LYS A 120 -19.22 -4.05 -2.24
N ILE A 121 -19.27 -2.78 -1.84
CA ILE A 121 -20.54 -2.10 -1.51
C ILE A 121 -21.50 -2.09 -2.71
N ILE A 122 -20.99 -1.86 -3.92
CA ILE A 122 -21.80 -1.89 -5.14
C ILE A 122 -22.34 -3.30 -5.42
N SER A 123 -21.52 -4.34 -5.22
CA SER A 123 -21.96 -5.74 -5.36
C SER A 123 -23.07 -6.07 -4.38
N ASP A 124 -22.88 -5.76 -3.08
CA ASP A 124 -23.84 -6.05 -2.03
C ASP A 124 -25.20 -5.33 -2.27
N ASP A 125 -25.17 -4.09 -2.79
CA ASP A 125 -26.39 -3.35 -3.17
C ASP A 125 -27.11 -3.95 -4.39
N GLN A 126 -26.36 -4.47 -5.37
CA GLN A 126 -26.96 -5.16 -6.52
C GLN A 126 -27.57 -6.51 -6.12
N ASP A 127 -26.90 -7.28 -5.29
CA ASP A 127 -27.44 -8.55 -4.78
C ASP A 127 -28.74 -8.31 -3.98
N ALA A 128 -28.78 -7.25 -3.17
CA ALA A 128 -29.98 -6.85 -2.45
C ALA A 128 -31.14 -6.42 -3.37
N LYS A 129 -30.84 -5.74 -4.49
CA LYS A 129 -31.85 -5.35 -5.50
C LYS A 129 -32.38 -6.55 -6.27
N ASN A 130 -31.50 -7.46 -6.66
CA ASN A 130 -31.87 -8.69 -7.38
C ASN A 130 -32.77 -9.57 -6.51
N ALA A 131 -32.40 -9.80 -5.24
CA ALA A 131 -33.22 -10.57 -4.31
C ALA A 131 -34.64 -9.97 -4.13
N LYS A 132 -34.78 -8.64 -4.10
CA LYS A 132 -36.08 -7.97 -4.05
C LYS A 132 -36.90 -8.16 -5.33
N HIS A 133 -36.25 -8.14 -6.50
CA HIS A 133 -36.91 -8.35 -7.77
C HIS A 133 -37.44 -9.79 -7.88
N ASP A 134 -36.63 -10.77 -7.49
CA ASP A 134 -36.99 -12.19 -7.52
C ASP A 134 -38.15 -12.49 -6.56
N ALA A 135 -38.09 -11.97 -5.32
CA ALA A 135 -39.18 -12.10 -4.36
C ALA A 135 -40.51 -11.51 -4.88
N ASN A 136 -40.44 -10.36 -5.57
CA ASN A 136 -41.60 -9.75 -6.21
C ASN A 136 -42.13 -10.57 -7.39
N GLY A 137 -41.26 -11.22 -8.17
CA GLY A 137 -41.64 -12.16 -9.22
C GLY A 137 -42.40 -13.35 -8.64
N MET A 138 -41.81 -14.03 -7.66
CA MET A 138 -42.43 -15.18 -6.98
C MET A 138 -43.79 -14.84 -6.35
N LEU A 139 -43.93 -13.65 -5.77
CA LEU A 139 -45.20 -13.20 -5.20
C LEU A 139 -46.28 -12.98 -6.28
N LYS A 140 -45.92 -12.44 -7.44
CA LYS A 140 -46.85 -12.27 -8.56
C LYS A 140 -47.32 -13.62 -9.09
N ASP A 141 -46.40 -14.57 -9.24
CA ASP A 141 -46.71 -15.92 -9.71
C ASP A 141 -47.60 -16.67 -8.71
N ALA A 142 -47.31 -16.57 -7.41
CA ALA A 142 -48.16 -17.13 -6.35
C ALA A 142 -49.59 -16.57 -6.39
N LYS A 143 -49.74 -15.25 -6.57
CA LYS A 143 -51.05 -14.60 -6.72
C LYS A 143 -51.80 -15.06 -7.98
N HIS A 144 -51.09 -15.20 -9.10
CA HIS A 144 -51.68 -15.69 -10.34
C HIS A 144 -52.17 -17.13 -10.20
N ASN A 145 -51.35 -18.01 -9.61
CA ASN A 145 -51.67 -19.41 -9.36
C ASN A 145 -52.85 -19.56 -8.40
N ALA A 146 -52.88 -18.80 -7.30
CA ALA A 146 -54.01 -18.80 -6.37
C ALA A 146 -55.32 -18.38 -7.07
N LYS A 147 -55.27 -17.34 -7.91
CA LYS A 147 -56.43 -16.88 -8.68
C LYS A 147 -56.89 -17.92 -9.71
N HIS A 148 -55.95 -18.57 -10.40
CA HIS A 148 -56.26 -19.64 -11.35
C HIS A 148 -56.91 -20.84 -10.66
N ASN A 149 -56.37 -21.27 -9.52
CA ASN A 149 -56.90 -22.39 -8.75
C ASN A 149 -58.30 -22.09 -8.20
N ALA A 150 -58.54 -20.87 -7.71
CA ALA A 150 -59.86 -20.45 -7.24
C ALA A 150 -60.91 -20.47 -8.38
N LYS A 151 -60.52 -20.08 -9.60
CA LYS A 151 -61.40 -20.18 -10.78
C LYS A 151 -61.73 -21.63 -11.13
N HIS A 152 -60.73 -22.52 -11.15
CA HIS A 152 -60.96 -23.95 -11.42
C HIS A 152 -61.85 -24.61 -10.37
N ALA A 153 -61.63 -24.31 -9.09
CA ALA A 153 -62.48 -24.81 -8.01
C ALA A 153 -63.93 -24.35 -8.17
N ASN A 154 -64.15 -23.08 -8.54
CA ASN A 154 -65.48 -22.56 -8.80
C ASN A 154 -66.15 -23.23 -10.01
N SER A 155 -65.42 -23.40 -11.12
CA SER A 155 -65.94 -24.11 -12.30
C SER A 155 -66.31 -25.56 -11.98
N ASN A 156 -65.50 -26.25 -11.18
CA ASN A 156 -65.79 -27.62 -10.75
C ASN A 156 -67.03 -27.69 -9.86
N ALA A 157 -67.16 -26.78 -8.88
CA ALA A 157 -68.35 -26.71 -8.03
C ALA A 157 -69.63 -26.46 -8.85
N GLN A 158 -69.56 -25.59 -9.86
CA GLN A 158 -70.67 -25.35 -10.78
C GLN A 158 -71.02 -26.60 -11.61
N ALA A 159 -70.01 -27.33 -12.09
CA ALA A 159 -70.23 -28.58 -12.84
C ALA A 159 -70.92 -29.64 -11.97
N MET A 160 -70.46 -29.84 -10.73
CA MET A 160 -71.09 -30.78 -9.78
C MET A 160 -72.53 -30.39 -9.44
N LEU A 161 -72.81 -29.09 -9.29
CA LEU A 161 -74.17 -28.60 -9.06
C LEU A 161 -75.09 -28.91 -10.26
N ASN A 162 -74.60 -28.66 -11.48
CA ASN A 162 -75.34 -28.94 -12.71
C ASN A 162 -75.63 -30.44 -12.85
N ASP A 163 -74.66 -31.31 -12.59
CA ASP A 163 -74.83 -32.77 -12.62
C ASP A 163 -75.86 -33.25 -11.58
N ALA A 164 -75.81 -32.70 -10.37
CA ALA A 164 -76.78 -33.02 -9.32
C ALA A 164 -78.22 -32.64 -9.71
N ILE A 165 -78.40 -31.44 -10.28
CA ILE A 165 -79.70 -30.98 -10.80
C ILE A 165 -80.22 -31.91 -11.89
N ASN A 166 -79.36 -32.31 -12.83
CA ASN A 166 -79.74 -33.20 -13.93
C ASN A 166 -80.17 -34.59 -13.43
N ASN A 167 -79.51 -35.15 -12.41
CA ASN A 167 -79.88 -36.43 -11.81
C ASN A 167 -81.24 -36.38 -11.09
N ILE A 168 -81.58 -35.27 -10.42
CA ILE A 168 -82.89 -35.09 -9.77
C ILE A 168 -84.00 -34.98 -10.82
N CYS A 169 -83.81 -34.21 -11.88
CA CYS A 169 -84.79 -34.11 -12.96
C CYS A 169 -84.97 -35.43 -13.74
N GLY A 170 -83.90 -36.19 -13.94
CA GLY A 170 -83.97 -37.49 -14.64
C GLY A 170 -84.73 -38.58 -13.86
N THR A 171 -84.67 -38.56 -12.53
CA THR A 171 -85.36 -39.55 -11.68
C THR A 171 -86.86 -39.26 -11.51
N ALA A 172 -87.30 -38.00 -11.66
CA ALA A 172 -88.71 -37.63 -11.63
C ALA A 172 -89.53 -38.17 -12.82
N ILE A 173 -88.90 -38.54 -13.94
CA ILE A 173 -89.61 -39.01 -15.15
C ILE A 173 -89.89 -40.53 -15.13
N ILE A 174 -89.24 -41.30 -14.25
CA ILE A 174 -89.37 -42.78 -14.23
C ILE A 174 -90.36 -43.28 -13.15
N GLY A 175 -90.89 -42.39 -12.29
CA GLY A 175 -91.75 -42.76 -11.15
C GLY A 175 -93.26 -42.91 -11.43
N ASP A 176 -93.76 -42.49 -12.60
CA ASP A 176 -95.22 -42.43 -12.86
C ASP A 176 -95.76 -43.56 -13.77
N ASN A 177 -95.05 -44.69 -13.88
CA ASN A 177 -95.55 -45.84 -14.66
C ASN A 177 -95.50 -47.15 -13.86
N ALA A 178 -96.28 -47.20 -12.78
CA ALA A 178 -96.65 -48.45 -12.11
C ALA A 178 -98.08 -48.34 -11.56
N ARG A 179 -99.07 -48.49 -12.44
CA ARG A 179 -100.39 -49.00 -12.07
C ARG A 179 -101.04 -49.75 -13.24
#